data_AF-A0A8T5U5G7-F1
#
_entry.id   AF-A0A8T5U5G7-F1
#
_cell.length_a   1.000
_cell.length_b   1.000
_cell.length_c   1.000
_cell.angle_alpha   90.00
_cell.angle_beta   90.00
_cell.angle_gamma   90.00
#
_symmetry.space_group_name_H-M   'P 1'
#
loop_
_entity.id
_entity.type
_entity.pdbx_description
1 polymer ?
#
loop_
_entity_poly.entity_id
_entity_poly.type
_entity_poly.pdbx_seq_one_letter_code
_entity_poly.pdbx_strand_id
1 'polypeptide(L)'
;MKKVLPEIPHISTGDIFRENLKNETPLGLKAKEYMDKGELVPDEVTIDMVGDRLGKEDVKDHGFILDGFPRTIKQTEALTHITEIDLF
;
A
#
# COMPACT_ATOMS: atom_id res chain seq x y z
N MET A 1 -19.72 -24.20 -17.56
CA MET A 1 -19.33 -23.44 -16.35
C MET A 1 -18.62 -22.17 -16.80
N LYS A 2 -19.08 -20.97 -16.40
CA LYS A 2 -18.28 -19.75 -16.58
C LYS A 2 -17.15 -19.79 -15.54
N LYS A 3 -15.90 -19.78 -15.99
CA LYS A 3 -14.73 -19.61 -15.14
C LYS A 3 -14.78 -18.16 -14.65
N VAL A 4 -15.16 -17.93 -13.40
CA VAL A 4 -15.04 -16.60 -12.79
C VAL A 4 -13.56 -16.46 -12.46
N LEU A 5 -12.89 -15.50 -13.10
CA LEU A 5 -11.52 -15.15 -12.74
C LEU A 5 -11.58 -14.47 -11.36
N PRO A 6 -10.64 -14.78 -10.44
CA PRO A 6 -10.55 -14.07 -9.17
C PRO A 6 -10.38 -12.56 -9.40
N GLU A 7 -10.99 -11.76 -8.54
CA GLU A 7 -10.88 -10.30 -8.61
C GLU A 7 -9.46 -9.90 -8.22
N ILE A 8 -8.77 -9.18 -9.11
CA ILE A 8 -7.44 -8.64 -8.83
C ILE A 8 -7.62 -7.44 -7.88
N PRO A 9 -7.05 -7.48 -6.66
CA PRO A 9 -7.15 -6.37 -5.72
C PRO A 9 -6.65 -5.06 -6.32
N HIS A 10 -7.50 -4.04 -6.36
CA HIS A 10 -7.09 -2.66 -6.60
C HIS A 10 -6.72 -2.02 -5.27
N ILE A 11 -5.46 -1.59 -5.13
CA ILE A 11 -4.88 -1.12 -3.89
C ILE A 11 -4.48 0.34 -4.07
N SER A 12 -5.29 1.24 -3.52
CA SER A 12 -4.96 2.66 -3.47
C SER A 12 -4.25 3.01 -2.16
N THR A 13 -3.24 3.89 -2.21
CA THR A 13 -2.63 4.42 -0.97
C THR A 13 -3.65 5.12 -0.09
N GLY A 14 -4.63 5.81 -0.68
CA GLY A 14 -5.72 6.43 0.07
C GLY A 14 -6.51 5.44 0.92
N ASP A 15 -6.81 4.24 0.41
CA ASP A 15 -7.48 3.18 1.16
C ASP A 15 -6.58 2.61 2.26
N ILE A 16 -5.30 2.38 1.97
CA ILE A 16 -4.32 1.91 2.96
C ILE A 16 -4.26 2.89 4.14
N PHE A 17 -4.16 4.19 3.88
CA PHE A 17 -4.14 5.21 4.92
C PHE A 17 -5.45 5.20 5.73
N ARG A 18 -6.61 5.19 5.06
CA ARG A 18 -7.92 5.14 5.73
C ARG A 18 -8.08 3.91 6.61
N GLU A 19 -7.66 2.73 6.14
CA GLU A 19 -7.73 1.47 6.91
C GLU A 19 -6.83 1.53 8.15
N ASN A 20 -5.58 1.95 8.00
CA ASN A 20 -4.63 2.07 9.12
C ASN A 20 -5.09 3.09 10.17
N LEU A 21 -5.62 4.23 9.74
CA LEU A 21 -6.18 5.25 10.63
C LEU A 21 -7.44 4.74 11.35
N LYS A 22 -8.36 4.11 10.62
CA LYS A 22 -9.61 3.57 11.18
C LYS A 22 -9.35 2.49 12.24
N ASN A 23 -8.34 1.65 12.00
CA ASN A 23 -7.98 0.55 12.88
C ASN A 23 -6.96 0.94 13.96
N GLU A 24 -6.58 2.22 14.03
CA GLU A 24 -5.60 2.75 14.99
C GLU A 24 -4.30 1.93 15.03
N THR A 25 -3.82 1.49 13.86
CA THR A 25 -2.57 0.73 13.79
C THR A 25 -1.38 1.60 14.21
N PRO A 26 -0.25 1.02 14.67
CA PRO A 26 0.93 1.82 15.01
C PRO A 26 1.39 2.74 13.87
N LEU A 27 1.35 2.24 12.62
CA LEU A 27 1.64 3.05 11.44
C LEU A 27 0.57 4.11 11.19
N GLY A 28 -0.71 3.78 11.36
CA GLY A 28 -1.83 4.71 11.23
C GLY A 28 -1.74 5.88 12.21
N LEU A 29 -1.45 5.60 13.48
CA LEU A 29 -1.24 6.62 14.50
C LEU A 29 -0.01 7.50 14.17
N LYS A 30 1.09 6.89 13.72
CA LYS A 30 2.27 7.65 13.28
C LYS A 30 1.96 8.56 12.09
N ALA A 31 1.22 8.07 11.09
CA ALA A 31 0.78 8.89 9.96
C ALA A 31 -0.13 10.04 10.41
N LYS A 32 -1.05 9.76 11.34
CA LYS A 32 -1.97 10.75 11.90
C LYS A 32 -1.23 11.96 12.49
N GLU A 33 -0.09 11.75 13.17
CA GLU A 33 0.70 12.84 13.74
C GLU A 33 1.19 13.88 12.72
N TYR A 34 1.50 13.45 11.49
CA TYR A 34 1.89 14.35 10.40
C TYR A 34 0.65 14.99 9.74
N MET A 35 -0.37 14.17 9.49
CA MET A 35 -1.61 14.61 8.83
C MET A 35 -2.34 15.69 9.65
N ASP A 36 -2.42 15.53 10.97
CA ASP A 36 -3.08 16.49 11.86
C ASP A 36 -2.35 17.85 11.89
N LYS A 37 -1.06 17.87 11.53
CA LYS A 37 -0.24 19.10 11.39
C LYS A 37 -0.30 19.70 9.99
N GLY A 38 -0.98 19.05 9.04
CA GLY A 38 -0.94 19.41 7.62
C GLY A 38 0.41 19.13 6.96
N GLU A 39 1.24 18.29 7.58
CA GLU A 39 2.54 17.88 7.06
C GLU A 39 2.40 16.69 6.11
N LEU A 40 3.39 16.51 5.23
CA LEU A 40 3.48 15.32 4.40
C LEU A 40 3.91 14.12 5.24
N VAL A 41 3.23 12.99 5.07
CA VAL A 41 3.63 11.73 5.70
C VAL A 41 4.97 11.28 5.08
N PRO A 42 5.99 10.93 5.89
CA PRO A 42 7.27 10.47 5.37
C PRO A 42 7.16 9.22 4.49
N ASP A 43 8.06 9.09 3.53
CA ASP A 43 8.11 7.95 2.61
C ASP A 43 8.18 6.62 3.37
N GLU A 44 8.96 6.55 4.44
CA GLU A 44 9.16 5.31 5.22
C GLU A 44 7.84 4.81 5.81
N VAL A 45 7.01 5.71 6.34
CA VAL A 45 5.71 5.34 6.90
C VAL A 45 4.79 4.81 5.81
N THR A 46 4.82 5.44 4.63
CA THR A 46 4.02 4.99 3.47
C THR A 46 4.51 3.64 2.95
N ILE A 47 5.83 3.44 2.84
CA ILE A 47 6.47 2.20 2.41
C ILE A 47 6.09 1.05 3.35
N ASP A 48 6.20 1.25 4.66
CA ASP A 48 5.84 0.23 5.66
C ASP A 48 4.37 -0.18 5.53
N MET A 49 3.46 0.79 5.39
CA MET A 49 2.02 0.51 5.21
C MET A 49 1.71 -0.24 3.91
N VAL A 50 2.39 0.11 2.81
CA VAL A 50 2.24 -0.61 1.53
C VAL A 50 2.79 -2.02 1.65
N GLY A 51 3.95 -2.20 2.27
CA GLY A 51 4.54 -3.52 2.53
C GLY A 51 3.60 -4.44 3.29
N ASP A 52 2.99 -3.95 4.38
CA ASP A 52 1.99 -4.69 5.15
C ASP A 52 0.78 -5.11 4.28
N ARG A 53 0.30 -4.20 3.41
CA ARG A 53 -0.85 -4.48 2.54
C ARG A 53 -0.53 -5.51 1.47
N LEU A 54 0.64 -5.43 0.85
CA LEU A 54 1.09 -6.37 -0.18
C LEU A 54 1.45 -7.74 0.39
N GLY A 55 1.74 -7.82 1.69
CA GLY A 55 1.99 -9.08 2.40
C GLY A 55 0.75 -9.92 2.69
N LYS A 56 -0.47 -9.41 2.47
CA LYS A 56 -1.73 -10.11 2.74
C LYS A 56 -1.98 -11.25 1.73
N GLU A 57 -2.70 -12.29 2.16
CA GLU A 57 -2.93 -13.52 1.37
C GLU A 57 -3.68 -13.24 0.05
N ASP A 58 -4.66 -12.33 0.08
CA ASP A 58 -5.45 -11.97 -1.11
C ASP A 58 -4.59 -11.41 -2.25
N VAL A 59 -3.49 -10.75 -1.90
CA VAL A 59 -2.52 -10.18 -2.84
C VAL A 59 -1.54 -11.23 -3.33
N LYS A 60 -1.04 -12.08 -2.42
CA LYS A 60 -0.12 -13.17 -2.77
C LYS A 60 -0.73 -14.16 -3.75
N ASP A 61 -2.02 -14.45 -3.61
CA ASP A 61 -2.70 -15.46 -4.42
C ASP A 61 -3.22 -14.93 -5.77
N HIS A 62 -3.54 -13.64 -5.86
CA HIS A 62 -4.23 -13.06 -7.02
C HIS A 62 -3.50 -11.88 -7.69
N GLY A 63 -2.33 -11.48 -7.17
CA GLY A 63 -1.64 -10.28 -7.61
C GLY A 63 -2.33 -9.01 -7.11
N PHE A 64 -2.06 -7.88 -7.77
CA PHE A 64 -2.63 -6.58 -7.39
C PHE A 64 -2.47 -5.53 -8.49
N ILE A 65 -3.23 -4.44 -8.37
CA ILE A 65 -3.01 -3.18 -9.10
C ILE A 65 -2.76 -2.09 -8.06
N LEU A 66 -1.57 -1.50 -8.07
CA LEU A 66 -1.25 -0.36 -7.21
C LEU A 66 -1.68 0.96 -7.87
N ASP A 67 -2.36 1.80 -7.09
CA ASP A 67 -2.77 3.14 -7.50
C ASP A 67 -2.28 4.20 -6.50
N GLY A 68 -1.56 5.18 -7.01
CA GLY A 68 -0.98 6.24 -6.21
C GLY A 68 0.27 5.85 -5.42
N PHE A 69 0.91 4.72 -5.71
CA PHE A 69 2.25 4.31 -5.25
C PHE A 69 2.96 3.52 -6.35
N PRO A 70 4.27 3.74 -6.60
CA PRO A 70 5.14 4.71 -5.94
C PRO A 70 4.96 6.14 -6.49
N ARG A 71 5.25 7.16 -5.67
CA ARG A 71 5.23 8.61 -6.03
C ARG A 71 6.60 9.28 -5.98
N THR A 72 7.58 8.66 -5.34
CA THR A 72 8.96 9.15 -5.23
C THR A 72 9.93 8.06 -5.68
N ILE A 73 11.16 8.45 -6.04
CA ILE A 73 12.22 7.48 -6.38
C ILE A 73 12.50 6.53 -5.22
N LYS A 74 12.50 7.05 -3.99
CA LYS A 74 12.68 6.23 -2.78
C LYS A 74 11.58 5.17 -2.62
N GLN A 75 10.33 5.53 -2.90
CA GLN A 75 9.22 4.57 -2.91
C GLN A 75 9.38 3.53 -4.03
N THR A 76 9.86 3.92 -5.21
CA THR A 76 10.15 3.00 -6.31
C THR A 76 11.22 1.99 -5.92
N GLU A 77 12.36 2.47 -5.39
CA GLU A 77 13.45 1.60 -4.91
C GLU A 77 12.94 0.63 -3.84
N ALA A 78 12.18 1.13 -2.85
CA ALA A 78 11.60 0.28 -1.83
C ALA A 78 10.62 -0.76 -2.40
N LEU A 79 9.79 -0.40 -3.38
CA LEU A 79 8.84 -1.32 -4.01
C LEU A 79 9.55 -2.52 -4.65
N THR A 80 10.69 -2.30 -5.31
CA THR A 80 11.49 -3.38 -5.90
C THR A 80 12.06 -4.37 -4.88
N HIS A 81 12.12 -3.99 -3.60
CA HIS A 81 12.51 -4.87 -2.50
C HIS A 81 11.32 -5.56 -1.81
N ILE A 82 10.10 -5.03 -1.99
CA ILE A 82 8.89 -5.58 -1.38
C ILE A 82 8.30 -6.70 -2.24
N THR A 83 8.30 -6.52 -3.56
CA THR A 83 7.66 -7.46 -4.50
C THR A 83 8.31 -7.36 -5.87
N GLU A 84 8.18 -8.43 -6.66
CA GLU A 84 8.43 -8.37 -8.09
C GLU A 84 7.33 -7.53 -8.76
N ILE A 85 7.71 -6.68 -9.70
CA ILE A 85 6.80 -5.83 -10.47
C ILE A 85 6.93 -6.20 -11.94
N ASP A 86 5.82 -6.62 -12.53
CA ASP A 86 5.72 -6.82 -13.98
C ASP A 86 5.63 -5.45 -14.67
N LEU A 87 6.80 -4.90 -14.97
CA LEU A 87 6.94 -3.79 -15.90
C LEU A 87 7.02 -4.37 -17.32
N PHE A 88 5.84 -4.70 -17.87
CA PHE A 88 5.59 -5.16 -19.24
C PHE A 88 5.96 -6.62 -19.56
#